data_AF-A0A8T5MBJ3-F1
#
_entry.id   AF-A0A8T5MBJ3-F1
#
_cell.length_a   1.000
_cell.length_b   1.000
_cell.length_c   1.000
_cell.angle_alpha   90.00
_cell.angle_beta   90.00
_cell.angle_gamma   90.00
#
_symmetry.space_group_name_H-M   'P 1'
#
loop_
_entity.id
_entity.type
_entity.pdbx_description
1 polymer ?
#
loop_
_entity_poly.entity_id
_entity_poly.type
_entity_poly.pdbx_seq_one_letter_code
_entity_poly.pdbx_strand_id
1 'polypeptide(L)'
;MAEPFVYGGQTILSHPIFVETILPFLLIFTIVFAVLQKSKILGEGKKQIDAIVALVVGLLVISFAQATGVIIQMIPFLAVSLVALLVLMILIGSFWSGGLPKPLQYVLIAVITIAVVIALMFFTNAWTWLLDLIYTGGDSSLFINSIFIIIIAAAIVVVIIGAGKANSSDK
;
A
#
# COMPACT_ATOMS: atom_id res chain seq x y z
N MET A 1 41.09 3.00 13.50
CA MET A 1 40.21 1.91 13.03
C MET A 1 38.91 2.09 13.78
N ALA A 2 37.86 2.56 13.12
CA ALA A 2 36.57 2.79 13.76
C ALA A 2 35.86 1.44 13.91
N GLU A 3 35.45 1.11 15.13
CA GLU A 3 34.61 -0.04 15.43
C GLU A 3 33.34 0.00 14.53
N PRO A 4 32.91 -1.12 13.93
CA PRO A 4 31.67 -1.14 13.18
C PRO A 4 30.53 -0.86 14.16
N PHE A 5 29.71 0.14 13.86
CA PHE A 5 28.51 0.46 14.63
C PHE A 5 27.62 -0.79 14.73
N VAL A 6 27.64 -1.45 15.88
CA VAL A 6 26.69 -2.51 16.23
C VAL A 6 25.34 -1.83 16.51
N TYR A 7 24.60 -1.52 15.45
CA TYR A 7 23.22 -1.06 15.55
C TYR A 7 22.33 -2.24 15.92
N GLY A 8 22.16 -2.48 17.22
CA GLY A 8 21.18 -3.44 17.73
C GLY A 8 21.66 -4.12 19.00
N GLY A 9 21.46 -3.48 20.15
CA GLY A 9 21.33 -4.24 21.39
C GLY A 9 20.20 -5.25 21.21
N GLN A 10 20.35 -6.48 21.69
CA GLN A 10 19.28 -7.49 21.69
C GLN A 10 18.15 -6.99 22.60
N THR A 11 17.31 -6.10 22.07
CA THR A 11 16.12 -5.63 22.77
C THR A 11 15.07 -6.73 22.71
N ILE A 12 14.15 -6.72 23.67
CA ILE A 12 13.00 -7.66 23.66
C ILE A 12 12.19 -7.59 22.36
N LEU A 13 12.21 -6.44 21.67
CA LEU A 13 11.52 -6.21 20.40
C LEU A 13 12.25 -6.82 19.20
N SER A 14 13.54 -7.12 19.33
CA SER A 14 14.37 -7.76 18.30
C SER A 14 14.50 -9.27 18.51
N HIS A 15 13.87 -9.82 19.56
CA HIS A 15 13.94 -11.24 19.84
C HIS A 15 13.18 -12.05 18.76
N PRO A 16 13.73 -13.16 18.24
CA PRO A 16 13.10 -13.95 17.18
C PRO A 16 11.66 -14.36 17.49
N ILE A 17 11.40 -14.84 18.71
CA ILE A 17 10.03 -15.18 19.17
C ILE A 17 9.06 -13.98 19.04
N PHE A 18 9.53 -12.76 19.30
CA PHE A 18 8.69 -11.58 19.22
C PHE A 18 8.36 -11.24 17.76
N VAL A 19 9.38 -11.23 16.89
CA VAL A 19 9.24 -10.83 15.49
C VAL A 19 8.54 -11.90 14.64
N GLU A 20 8.82 -13.18 14.89
CA GLU A 20 8.34 -14.30 14.07
C GLU A 20 7.01 -14.87 14.56
N THR A 21 6.63 -14.65 15.81
CA THR A 21 5.40 -15.23 16.39
C THR A 21 4.44 -14.16 16.88
N ILE A 22 4.90 -13.24 17.73
CA ILE A 22 4.02 -12.28 18.40
C ILE A 22 3.54 -11.19 17.42
N LEU A 23 4.44 -10.63 16.60
CA LEU A 23 4.05 -9.60 15.62
C LEU A 23 3.05 -10.12 14.59
N PRO A 24 3.25 -11.28 13.92
CA PRO A 24 2.26 -11.82 12.99
C PRO A 24 0.92 -12.14 13.68
N PHE A 25 0.96 -12.71 14.89
CA PHE A 25 -0.24 -12.96 15.69
C PHE A 25 -1.05 -11.68 15.92
N LEU A 26 -0.40 -10.63 16.44
CA LEU A 26 -1.07 -9.35 16.73
C LEU A 26 -1.63 -8.71 15.46
N LEU A 27 -0.89 -8.80 14.35
CA LEU A 27 -1.34 -8.28 13.06
C LEU A 27 -2.61 -9.00 12.60
N ILE A 28 -2.63 -10.33 12.58
CA ILE A 28 -3.79 -11.13 12.16
C ILE A 28 -4.96 -10.90 13.09
N PHE A 29 -4.73 -10.97 14.41
CA PHE A 29 -5.73 -10.69 15.43
C PHE A 29 -6.40 -9.33 15.18
N THR A 30 -5.60 -8.28 15.00
CA THR A 30 -6.11 -6.91 14.82
C THR A 30 -6.88 -6.77 13.51
N ILE A 31 -6.37 -7.32 12.41
CA ILE A 31 -7.03 -7.25 11.10
C ILE A 31 -8.36 -8.01 11.12
N VAL A 32 -8.36 -9.25 11.61
CA VAL A 32 -9.58 -10.07 11.69
C VAL A 32 -10.60 -9.41 12.62
N PHE A 33 -10.16 -8.91 13.78
CA PHE A 33 -11.04 -8.18 14.70
C PHE A 33 -11.64 -6.94 14.04
N ALA A 34 -10.84 -6.13 13.36
CA ALA A 34 -11.30 -4.92 12.67
C ALA A 34 -12.30 -5.24 11.55
N VAL A 35 -12.05 -6.31 10.78
CA VAL A 35 -12.97 -6.77 9.72
C VAL A 35 -14.29 -7.26 10.31
N LEU A 36 -14.27 -8.05 11.38
CA LEU A 36 -15.49 -8.51 12.06
C LEU A 36 -16.29 -7.33 12.64
N GLN A 37 -15.61 -6.37 13.29
CA GLN A 37 -16.24 -5.14 13.79
C GLN A 37 -16.90 -4.31 12.68
N LYS A 38 -16.20 -4.13 11.56
CA LYS A 38 -16.68 -3.29 10.46
C LYS A 38 -17.80 -3.96 9.66
N SER A 39 -17.73 -5.28 9.50
CA SER A 39 -18.74 -6.07 8.77
C SER A 39 -19.98 -6.37 9.60
N LYS A 40 -19.90 -6.32 10.93
CA LYS A 40 -20.99 -6.66 11.86
C LYS A 40 -21.56 -8.07 11.63
N ILE A 41 -20.75 -9.00 11.12
CA ILE A 41 -21.21 -10.32 10.68
C ILE A 41 -21.73 -11.21 11.82
N LEU A 42 -21.21 -11.01 13.05
CA LEU A 42 -21.64 -11.74 14.25
C LEU A 42 -22.73 -10.99 15.04
N GLY A 43 -23.25 -9.90 14.48
CA GLY A 43 -24.27 -9.04 15.10
C GLY A 43 -23.72 -7.74 15.66
N GLU A 44 -24.60 -6.74 15.78
CA GLU A 44 -24.22 -5.42 16.29
C GLU A 44 -23.88 -5.45 17.78
N GLY A 45 -22.80 -4.76 18.17
CA GLY A 45 -22.38 -4.63 19.56
C GLY A 45 -21.69 -5.87 20.15
N LYS A 46 -21.45 -6.92 19.37
CA LYS A 46 -20.83 -8.19 19.83
C LYS A 46 -19.30 -8.16 19.90
N LYS A 47 -18.73 -7.06 20.42
CA LYS A 47 -17.26 -6.84 20.43
C LYS A 47 -16.46 -7.94 21.13
N GLN A 48 -16.99 -8.50 22.21
CA GLN A 48 -16.35 -9.58 22.94
C GLN A 48 -16.26 -10.86 22.09
N ILE A 49 -17.31 -11.17 21.33
CA ILE A 49 -17.35 -12.34 20.45
C ILE A 49 -16.37 -12.13 19.29
N ASP A 50 -16.40 -10.96 18.67
CA ASP A 50 -15.47 -10.61 17.59
C ASP A 50 -14.01 -10.74 18.04
N ALA A 51 -13.69 -10.31 19.27
CA ALA A 51 -12.35 -10.43 19.85
C ALA A 51 -11.94 -11.89 20.09
N ILE A 52 -12.84 -12.71 20.63
CA ILE A 52 -12.58 -14.14 20.86
C ILE A 52 -12.37 -14.87 19.51
N VAL A 53 -13.21 -14.59 18.52
CA VAL A 53 -13.08 -15.20 17.18
C VAL A 53 -11.77 -14.77 16.53
N ALA A 54 -11.43 -13.48 16.56
CA ALA A 54 -10.16 -12.99 16.03
C ALA A 54 -8.94 -13.59 16.75
N LEU A 55 -9.05 -13.81 18.07
CA LEU A 55 -8.01 -14.48 18.86
C LEU A 55 -7.80 -15.92 18.40
N VAL A 56 -8.89 -16.69 18.29
CA VAL A 56 -8.83 -18.09 17.83
C VAL A 56 -8.25 -18.15 16.41
N VAL A 57 -8.69 -17.28 15.50
CA VAL A 57 -8.14 -17.23 14.14
C VAL A 57 -6.65 -16.87 14.15
N GLY A 58 -6.25 -15.85 14.91
CA GLY A 58 -4.84 -15.46 15.04
C GLY A 58 -3.96 -16.61 15.54
N LEU A 59 -4.42 -17.33 16.56
CA LEU A 59 -3.73 -18.52 17.11
C LEU A 59 -3.67 -19.68 16.12
N LEU A 60 -4.76 -19.93 15.38
CA LEU A 60 -4.78 -20.96 14.33
C LEU A 60 -3.77 -20.65 13.24
N VAL A 61 -3.70 -19.40 12.77
CA VAL A 61 -2.77 -19.04 11.69
C VAL A 61 -1.31 -19.19 12.13
N ILE A 62 -0.93 -18.74 13.33
CA ILE A 62 0.46 -18.91 13.80
C ILE A 62 0.85 -20.37 14.01
N SER A 63 -0.13 -21.26 14.22
CA SER A 63 0.12 -22.70 14.36
C SER A 63 0.63 -23.34 13.06
N PHE A 64 0.45 -22.67 11.90
CA PHE A 64 0.93 -23.14 10.61
C PHE A 64 2.14 -22.31 10.14
N ALA A 65 3.35 -22.87 10.25
CA ALA A 65 4.59 -22.19 9.88
C ALA A 65 4.60 -21.63 8.45
N GLN A 66 3.99 -22.34 7.49
CA GLN A 66 3.87 -21.85 6.10
C GLN A 66 3.03 -20.57 6.00
N ALA A 67 1.89 -20.51 6.71
CA ALA A 67 1.02 -19.34 6.71
C ALA A 67 1.72 -18.14 7.37
N THR A 68 2.39 -18.37 8.50
CA THR A 68 3.19 -17.36 9.20
C THR A 68 4.31 -16.81 8.33
N GLY A 69 5.02 -17.67 7.59
CA GLY A 69 6.11 -17.24 6.70
C GLY A 69 5.66 -16.27 5.61
N VAL A 70 4.52 -16.53 4.97
CA VAL A 70 3.93 -15.61 3.99
C VAL A 70 3.60 -14.26 4.63
N ILE A 71 3.03 -14.28 5.84
CA ILE A 71 2.65 -13.05 6.54
C ILE A 71 3.89 -12.24 6.92
N ILE A 72 4.94 -12.88 7.45
CA ILE A 72 6.22 -12.22 7.75
C ILE A 72 6.79 -11.53 6.51
N GLN A 73 6.75 -12.21 5.36
CA GLN A 73 7.19 -11.62 4.11
C GLN A 73 6.32 -10.44 3.67
N MET A 74 5.02 -10.45 3.99
CA MET A 74 4.08 -9.35 3.67
C MET A 74 4.14 -8.18 4.65
N ILE A 75 4.60 -8.36 5.89
CA ILE A 75 4.63 -7.30 6.92
C ILE A 75 5.32 -6.01 6.44
N PRO A 76 6.54 -6.05 5.84
CA PRO A 76 7.19 -4.85 5.35
C PRO A 76 6.34 -4.11 4.30
N PHE A 77 5.74 -4.86 3.36
CA PHE A 77 4.89 -4.30 2.32
C PHE A 77 3.63 -3.65 2.92
N LEU A 78 2.98 -4.31 3.89
CA LEU A 78 1.81 -3.77 4.58
C LEU A 78 2.17 -2.52 5.38
N ALA A 79 3.28 -2.52 6.10
CA ALA A 79 3.73 -1.38 6.89
C ALA A 79 4.03 -0.16 6.00
N VAL A 80 4.80 -0.35 4.93
CA VAL A 80 5.11 0.71 3.96
C VAL A 80 3.83 1.20 3.27
N SER A 81 2.94 0.29 2.87
CA SER A 81 1.67 0.66 2.24
C SER A 81 0.77 1.46 3.16
N LEU A 82 0.66 1.08 4.43
CA LEU A 82 -0.13 1.83 5.42
C LEU A 82 0.42 3.23 5.66
N VAL A 83 1.74 3.35 5.81
CA VAL A 83 2.39 4.66 5.97
C VAL A 83 2.19 5.53 4.72
N ALA A 84 2.33 4.96 3.52
CA ALA A 84 2.11 5.66 2.27
C ALA A 84 0.66 6.13 2.11
N LEU A 85 -0.32 5.28 2.44
CA LEU A 85 -1.74 5.64 2.45
C LEU A 85 -2.04 6.75 3.46
N LEU A 86 -1.43 6.69 4.65
CA LEU A 86 -1.56 7.73 5.67
C LEU A 86 -1.00 9.06 5.15
N VAL A 87 0.19 9.06 4.55
CA VAL A 87 0.79 10.26 3.93
C VAL A 87 -0.12 10.80 2.84
N LEU A 88 -0.63 9.93 1.96
CA LEU A 88 -1.57 10.32 0.91
C LEU A 88 -2.85 10.97 1.47
N MET A 89 -3.45 10.38 2.51
CA MET A 89 -4.64 10.95 3.15
C MET A 89 -4.35 12.31 3.79
N ILE A 90 -3.21 12.49 4.44
CA ILE A 90 -2.80 13.78 5.01
C ILE A 90 -2.61 14.82 3.92
N LEU A 91 -1.91 14.46 2.84
CA LEU A 91 -1.65 15.38 1.73
C LEU A 91 -2.96 15.78 1.03
N ILE A 92 -3.82 14.82 0.66
CA ILE A 92 -5.12 15.12 0.04
C ILE A 92 -5.97 15.97 0.98
N GLY A 93 -6.03 15.63 2.28
CA GLY A 93 -6.77 16.40 3.28
C GLY A 93 -6.28 17.85 3.40
N SER A 94 -4.97 18.07 3.33
CA SER A 94 -4.35 19.40 3.35
C SER A 94 -4.75 20.25 2.14
N PHE A 95 -4.73 19.68 0.93
CA PHE A 95 -5.10 20.42 -0.28
C PHE A 95 -6.61 20.62 -0.42
N TRP A 96 -7.44 19.82 0.26
CA TRP A 96 -8.90 19.97 0.23
C TRP A 96 -9.43 21.12 1.08
N SER A 97 -8.72 21.52 2.13
CA SER A 97 -9.11 22.63 3.00
C SER A 97 -8.46 23.97 2.61
N GLY A 98 -7.45 23.96 1.73
CA GLY A 98 -6.53 25.08 1.50
C GLY A 98 -7.01 26.24 0.61
N GLY A 99 -8.29 26.31 0.21
CA GLY A 99 -8.81 27.42 -0.60
C GLY A 99 -8.17 27.59 -1.99
N LEU A 100 -7.50 26.54 -2.50
CA LEU A 100 -6.88 26.53 -3.81
C LEU A 100 -7.91 26.54 -4.94
N PRO A 101 -7.59 27.10 -6.12
CA PRO A 101 -8.46 26.96 -7.29
C PRO A 101 -8.63 25.47 -7.63
N LYS A 102 -9.90 25.04 -7.78
CA LYS A 102 -10.29 23.64 -8.07
C LYS A 102 -9.40 22.92 -9.10
N PRO A 103 -9.07 23.50 -10.27
CA PRO A 103 -8.22 22.80 -11.24
C PRO A 103 -6.80 22.50 -10.72
N LEU A 104 -6.20 23.43 -9.96
CA LEU A 104 -4.89 23.23 -9.37
C LEU A 104 -4.92 22.15 -8.27
N GLN A 105 -6.00 22.12 -7.48
CA GLN A 105 -6.21 21.10 -6.46
C GLN A 105 -6.28 19.68 -7.05
N TYR A 106 -7.02 19.49 -8.14
CA TYR A 106 -7.09 18.18 -8.82
C TYR A 106 -5.74 17.76 -9.41
N VAL A 107 -5.00 18.69 -10.01
CA VAL A 107 -3.66 18.40 -10.55
C VAL A 107 -2.70 18.00 -9.42
N LEU A 108 -2.69 18.71 -8.30
CA LEU A 108 -1.85 18.38 -7.15
C LEU A 108 -2.19 17.00 -6.58
N ILE A 109 -3.48 16.70 -6.38
CA ILE A 109 -3.92 15.38 -5.90
C ILE A 109 -3.50 14.27 -6.86
N ALA A 110 -3.64 14.49 -8.17
CA ALA A 110 -3.23 13.51 -9.18
C ALA A 110 -1.71 13.26 -9.14
N VAL A 111 -0.90 14.32 -9.09
CA VAL A 111 0.57 14.22 -9.02
C VAL A 111 1.01 13.52 -7.74
N ILE A 112 0.41 13.85 -6.59
CA ILE A 112 0.73 13.21 -5.30
C ILE A 112 0.36 11.73 -5.31
N THR A 113 -0.82 11.41 -5.82
CA THR A 113 -1.28 10.01 -5.92
C THR A 113 -0.33 9.21 -6.80
N ILE A 114 0.07 9.75 -7.96
CA ILE A 114 1.04 9.12 -8.85
C ILE A 114 2.39 8.96 -8.15
N ALA A 115 2.90 9.99 -7.48
CA ALA A 115 4.18 9.93 -6.77
C ALA A 115 4.18 8.86 -5.66
N VAL A 116 3.08 8.75 -4.89
CA VAL A 116 2.93 7.72 -3.86
C VAL A 116 2.85 6.32 -4.47
N VAL A 117 2.12 6.15 -5.57
CA VAL A 117 2.05 4.86 -6.29
C VAL A 117 3.43 4.45 -6.81
N ILE A 118 4.18 5.37 -7.44
CA ILE A 118 5.55 5.10 -7.91
C ILE A 118 6.44 4.73 -6.73
N ALA A 119 6.38 5.46 -5.62
CA ALA A 119 7.16 5.15 -4.42
C ALA A 119 6.83 3.74 -3.90
N LEU A 120 5.56 3.36 -3.82
CA LEU A 120 5.14 2.01 -3.44
C LEU A 120 5.68 0.95 -4.41
N MET A 121 5.58 1.20 -5.71
CA MET A 121 6.09 0.27 -6.73
C MET A 121 7.61 0.08 -6.64
N PHE A 122 8.35 1.13 -6.29
CA PHE A 122 9.79 1.06 -6.07
C PHE A 122 10.13 0.23 -4.83
N PHE A 123 9.49 0.50 -3.68
CA PHE A 123 9.75 -0.24 -2.44
C PHE A 123 9.32 -1.70 -2.49
N THR A 124 8.26 -1.99 -3.24
CA THR A 124 7.72 -3.35 -3.35
C THR A 124 8.48 -4.22 -4.36
N ASN A 125 9.46 -3.67 -5.09
CA ASN A 125 9.98 -4.25 -6.33
C ASN A 125 8.87 -4.59 -7.35
N ALA A 126 7.64 -4.09 -7.21
CA ALA A 126 6.60 -4.27 -8.23
C ALA A 126 7.01 -3.64 -9.56
N TRP A 127 7.95 -2.68 -9.53
CA TRP A 127 8.58 -2.14 -10.72
C TRP A 127 9.28 -3.22 -11.57
N THR A 128 9.98 -4.18 -10.95
CA THR A 128 10.63 -5.24 -11.73
C THR A 128 9.60 -6.18 -12.35
N TRP A 129 8.53 -6.52 -11.62
CA TRP A 129 7.41 -7.30 -12.18
C TRP A 129 6.70 -6.57 -13.32
N LEU A 130 6.45 -5.27 -13.18
CA LEU A 130 5.82 -4.46 -14.23
C LEU A 130 6.73 -4.37 -15.46
N LEU A 131 8.02 -4.12 -15.27
CA LEU A 131 8.98 -4.11 -16.37
C LEU A 131 9.09 -5.49 -17.01
N ASP A 132 9.14 -6.58 -16.25
CA ASP A 132 9.17 -7.94 -16.80
C ASP A 132 7.91 -8.22 -17.62
N LEU A 133 6.72 -7.86 -17.11
CA LEU A 133 5.46 -7.91 -17.85
C LEU A 133 5.50 -7.10 -19.16
N ILE A 134 6.17 -5.94 -19.15
CA ILE A 134 6.31 -5.03 -20.30
C ILE A 134 7.51 -5.38 -21.20
N TYR A 135 8.49 -6.18 -20.79
CA TYR A 135 9.73 -6.40 -21.55
C TYR A 135 9.98 -7.87 -21.91
N THR A 136 9.53 -8.84 -21.11
CA THR A 136 9.85 -10.28 -21.29
C THR A 136 8.63 -11.17 -21.55
N GLY A 137 7.41 -10.61 -21.62
CA GLY A 137 6.17 -11.34 -21.91
C GLY A 137 6.02 -11.87 -23.36
N GLY A 138 6.96 -12.68 -23.86
CA GLY A 138 6.88 -13.62 -25.00
C GLY A 138 6.58 -13.04 -26.40
N ASP A 139 7.42 -13.37 -27.41
CA ASP A 139 7.44 -13.06 -28.88
C ASP A 139 6.29 -12.27 -29.57
N SER A 140 5.05 -12.37 -29.11
CA SER A 140 3.94 -11.43 -29.37
C SER A 140 4.00 -10.11 -28.56
N SER A 141 5.03 -9.95 -27.72
CA SER A 141 5.19 -8.91 -26.69
C SER A 141 5.32 -7.50 -27.25
N LEU A 142 6.05 -7.31 -28.36
CA LEU A 142 6.29 -5.98 -28.93
C LEU A 142 5.00 -5.24 -29.30
N PHE A 143 3.97 -5.97 -29.73
CA PHE A 143 2.69 -5.38 -30.12
C PHE A 143 1.87 -4.92 -28.90
N ILE A 144 1.76 -5.76 -27.86
CA ILE A 144 1.03 -5.43 -26.63
C ILE A 144 1.75 -4.32 -25.86
N ASN A 145 3.09 -4.37 -25.82
CA ASN A 145 3.92 -3.35 -25.17
C ASN A 145 3.80 -1.99 -25.86
N SER A 146 3.78 -1.97 -27.20
CA SER A 146 3.56 -0.74 -27.96
C SER A 146 2.17 -0.16 -27.69
N ILE A 147 1.14 -1.01 -27.62
CA ILE A 147 -0.23 -0.58 -27.30
C ILE A 147 -0.32 0.00 -25.89
N PHE A 148 0.29 -0.65 -24.89
CA PHE A 148 0.28 -0.15 -23.51
C PHE A 148 0.99 1.21 -23.38
N ILE A 149 2.14 1.36 -24.05
CA ILE A 149 2.88 2.64 -24.10
C ILE A 149 2.03 3.73 -24.78
N ILE A 150 1.36 3.40 -25.89
CA ILE A 150 0.46 4.32 -26.59
C ILE A 150 -0.73 4.71 -25.71
N ILE A 151 -1.32 3.79 -24.95
CA ILE A 151 -2.44 4.07 -24.03
C ILE A 151 -1.98 4.98 -22.89
N ILE A 152 -0.81 4.71 -22.29
CA ILE A 152 -0.25 5.56 -21.24
C ILE A 152 0.09 6.95 -21.78
N ALA A 153 0.72 7.04 -22.96
CA ALA A 153 1.01 8.31 -23.62
C ALA A 153 -0.28 9.08 -23.97
N ALA A 154 -1.30 8.41 -24.49
CA ALA A 154 -2.60 9.00 -24.77
C ALA A 154 -3.29 9.49 -23.49
N ALA A 155 -3.24 8.71 -22.40
CA ALA A 155 -3.79 9.12 -21.11
C ALA A 155 -3.08 10.37 -20.56
N ILE A 156 -1.74 10.43 -20.64
CA ILE A 156 -0.96 11.61 -20.24
C ILE A 156 -1.34 12.83 -21.11
N VAL A 157 -1.44 12.66 -22.43
CA VAL A 157 -1.84 13.72 -23.35
C VAL A 157 -3.26 14.21 -23.05
N VAL A 158 -4.20 13.31 -22.79
CA VAL A 158 -5.58 13.66 -22.41
C VAL A 158 -5.61 14.41 -21.07
N VAL A 159 -4.79 14.03 -20.09
CA VAL A 159 -4.69 14.75 -18.82
C VAL A 159 -4.09 16.15 -19.03
N ILE A 160 -3.05 16.28 -19.85
CA ILE A 160 -2.40 17.58 -20.16
C ILE A 160 -3.34 18.49 -20.97
N ILE A 161 -4.01 17.95 -21.99
CA ILE A 161 -4.95 18.71 -22.84
C ILE A 161 -6.26 19.00 -22.09
N GLY A 162 -6.74 18.07 -21.28
CA GLY A 162 -7.89 18.26 -20.39
C GLY A 162 -7.62 19.34 -19.34
N ALA A 163 -6.40 19.43 -18.82
CA ALA A 163 -5.96 20.54 -17.97
C ALA A 163 -5.83 21.86 -18.75
N GLY A 164 -5.44 21.82 -20.03
CA GLY A 164 -5.34 23.00 -20.90
C GLY A 164 -6.70 23.57 -21.33
N LYS A 165 -7.71 22.73 -21.57
CA LYS A 165 -9.04 23.17 -22.04
C LYS A 165 -9.89 23.83 -20.95
N ALA A 166 -9.59 23.58 -19.68
CA ALA A 166 -10.23 24.26 -18.55
C ALA A 166 -9.82 25.75 -18.44
N ASN A 167 -8.73 26.18 -19.10
CA ASN A 167 -8.23 27.55 -19.04
C ASN A 167 -8.69 28.45 -20.20
N SER A 168 -9.46 27.94 -21.17
CA SER A 168 -9.83 28.70 -22.38
C SER A 168 -11.32 28.98 -22.52
N SER A 169 -12.15 28.59 -21.54
CA SER A 169 -13.60 28.82 -21.56
C SER A 169 -14.06 29.91 -20.59
N ASP A 170 -13.12 30.64 -19.97
CA ASP A 170 -13.41 31.73 -19.02
C ASP A 170 -12.66 33.01 -19.42
N LYS A 171 -12.73 33.35 -20.71
CA LYS A 171 -12.44 34.69 -21.22
C LYS A 171 -13.65 35.23 -21.96
#